data_AF-A0A5K0V2P8-F1
#
_entry.id   AF-A0A5K0V2P8-F1
#
_cell.length_a   1.000
_cell.length_b   1.000
_cell.length_c   1.000
_cell.angle_alpha   90.00
_cell.angle_beta   90.00
_cell.angle_gamma   90.00
#
_symmetry.space_group_name_H-M   'P 1'
#
loop_
_entity.id
_entity.type
_entity.pdbx_description
1 polymer ?
#
loop_
_entity_poly.entity_id
_entity_poly.type
_entity_poly.pdbx_seq_one_letter_code
_entity_poly.pdbx_strand_id
1 'polypeptide(L)'
;MADYIRIFKSTCDELQAIGKPMNDHTKVFLPLNGLGPEYESFITSMLKPPIPSYKEVVPLLQSHETMKLVNEHEENVQHQSIFYTQ
;
A
#
# COMPACT_ATOMS: atom_id res chain seq x y z
N MET A 1 -2.79 0.99 6.85
CA MET A 1 -1.54 0.51 6.20
C MET A 1 -0.42 -0.03 7.12
N ALA A 2 -0.01 0.66 8.18
CA ALA A 2 1.22 0.32 8.92
C ALA A 2 1.27 -1.11 9.51
N ASP A 3 0.17 -1.57 10.11
CA ASP A 3 0.08 -2.92 10.67
C ASP A 3 0.19 -3.99 9.58
N TYR A 4 -0.42 -3.76 8.42
CA TYR A 4 -0.36 -4.67 7.27
C TYR A 4 1.09 -4.88 6.80
N ILE A 5 1.83 -3.79 6.59
CA ILE A 5 3.25 -3.85 6.18
C ILE A 5 4.09 -4.55 7.26
N ARG A 6 3.85 -4.24 8.54
CA ARG A 6 4.57 -4.88 9.66
C ARG A 6 4.35 -6.38 9.70
N ILE A 7 3.11 -6.84 9.60
CA ILE A 7 2.75 -8.26 9.63
C ILE A 7 3.40 -8.97 8.44
N PHE A 8 3.26 -8.42 7.22
CA PHE A 8 3.87 -9.01 6.03
C PHE A 8 5.40 -9.12 6.15
N LYS A 9 6.05 -8.08 6.69
CA LYS A 9 7.50 -8.09 6.94
C LYS A 9 7.87 -9.19 7.95
N SER A 10 7.14 -9.32 9.07
CA SER A 10 7.38 -10.38 10.06
C SER A 10 7.34 -11.76 9.41
N THR A 11 6.32 -12.03 8.59
CA THR A 11 6.22 -13.30 7.84
C THR A 11 7.43 -13.54 6.94
N CYS A 12 7.90 -12.50 6.25
CA CYS A 12 9.12 -12.60 5.42
C CYS A 12 10.37 -12.89 6.25
N ASP A 13 10.50 -12.25 7.40
CA ASP A 13 11.64 -12.43 8.31
C ASP A 13 11.64 -13.84 8.93
N GLU A 14 10.47 -14.35 9.32
CA GLU A 14 10.28 -15.72 9.84
C GLU A 14 10.65 -16.78 8.79
N LEU A 15 10.19 -16.60 7.54
CA LEU A 15 10.56 -17.46 6.42
C LEU A 15 12.07 -17.42 6.16
N GLN A 16 12.70 -16.25 6.25
CA GLN A 16 14.15 -16.12 6.15
C GLN A 16 14.87 -16.85 7.30
N ALA A 17 14.37 -16.75 8.54
CA ALA A 17 14.96 -17.37 9.72
C ALA A 17 15.00 -18.92 9.63
N ILE A 18 14.02 -19.53 8.98
CA ILE A 18 13.99 -21.00 8.74
C ILE A 18 14.70 -21.43 7.45
N GLY A 19 15.46 -20.52 6.81
CA GLY A 19 16.21 -20.81 5.59
C GLY A 19 15.37 -20.89 4.32
N LYS A 20 14.16 -20.32 4.32
CA LYS A 20 13.25 -20.26 3.16
C LYS A 20 12.96 -18.80 2.75
N PRO A 21 13.98 -17.99 2.41
CA PRO A 21 13.78 -16.58 2.09
C PRO A 21 12.92 -16.42 0.85
N MET A 22 12.05 -15.42 0.88
CA MET A 22 11.21 -15.04 -0.26
C MET A 22 12.01 -14.15 -1.23
N ASN A 23 11.92 -14.42 -2.53
CA ASN A 23 12.55 -13.56 -3.54
C ASN A 23 11.82 -12.20 -3.63
N ASP A 24 12.51 -11.19 -4.17
CA ASP A 24 12.00 -9.81 -4.16
C ASP A 24 10.71 -9.64 -4.98
N HIS A 25 10.61 -10.29 -6.15
CA HIS A 25 9.40 -10.26 -6.96
C HIS A 25 8.19 -10.81 -6.20
N THR A 26 8.33 -11.92 -5.50
CA THR A 26 7.26 -12.47 -4.66
C THR A 26 6.94 -11.54 -3.49
N LYS A 27 7.95 -10.89 -2.89
CA LYS A 27 7.75 -9.87 -1.84
C LYS A 27 7.01 -8.63 -2.34
N VAL A 28 7.07 -8.31 -3.63
CA VAL A 28 6.28 -7.23 -4.25
C VAL A 28 4.88 -7.70 -4.61
N PHE A 29 4.78 -8.86 -5.26
CA PHE A 29 3.51 -9.36 -5.80
C PHE A 29 2.50 -9.71 -4.71
N LEU A 30 2.92 -10.46 -3.68
CA LEU A 30 2.01 -10.91 -2.62
C LEU A 30 1.31 -9.77 -1.87
N PRO A 31 2.01 -8.71 -1.39
CA PRO A 31 1.32 -7.64 -0.68
C PRO A 31 0.41 -6.85 -1.62
N LEU A 32 0.80 -6.59 -2.87
CA LEU A 32 -0.05 -5.87 -3.81
C LEU A 32 -1.37 -6.60 -4.08
N ASN A 33 -1.36 -7.93 -4.22
CA ASN A 33 -2.58 -8.73 -4.38
C ASN A 33 -3.41 -8.88 -3.10
N GLY A 34 -2.85 -8.55 -1.93
CA GLY A 34 -3.57 -8.55 -0.67
C GLY A 34 -4.25 -7.22 -0.35
N LEU A 35 -4.09 -6.19 -1.19
CA LEU A 35 -4.75 -4.90 -1.05
C LEU A 35 -6.18 -4.96 -1.60
N GLY A 36 -7.06 -4.10 -1.06
CA GLY A 36 -8.44 -3.99 -1.53
C GLY A 36 -8.58 -3.23 -2.86
N PRO A 37 -9.78 -3.26 -3.48
CA PRO A 37 -10.06 -2.59 -4.77
C PRO A 37 -9.74 -1.09 -4.80
N GLU A 38 -9.75 -0.43 -3.64
CA GLU A 38 -9.39 0.97 -3.48
C GLU A 38 -7.92 1.30 -3.79
N TYR A 39 -7.08 0.28 -4.00
CA TYR A 39 -5.67 0.42 -4.41
C TYR A 39 -5.42 0.01 -5.87
N GLU A 40 -6.45 -0.30 -6.68
CA GLU A 40 -6.30 -0.80 -8.06
C GLU A 40 -5.35 0.02 -8.93
N SER A 41 -5.46 1.35 -8.89
CA SER A 41 -4.57 2.25 -9.66
C SER A 41 -3.10 2.15 -9.20
N PHE A 42 -2.89 2.04 -7.89
CA PHE A 42 -1.56 1.85 -7.31
C PHE A 42 -0.99 0.48 -7.70
N ILE A 43 -1.76 -0.60 -7.55
CA ILE A 43 -1.37 -1.97 -7.93
C ILE A 43 -0.97 -2.01 -9.40
N THR A 44 -1.81 -1.47 -10.29
CA THR A 44 -1.54 -1.41 -11.73
C THR A 44 -0.24 -0.66 -12.04
N SER A 45 0.02 0.44 -11.33
CA SER A 45 1.24 1.24 -11.51
C SER A 45 2.49 0.51 -11.03
N MET A 46 2.42 -0.21 -9.91
CA MET A 46 3.55 -0.98 -9.37
C MET A 46 3.85 -2.25 -10.16
N LEU A 47 2.86 -2.87 -10.80
CA LEU A 47 3.05 -4.07 -11.62
C LEU A 47 3.49 -3.78 -13.05
N LYS A 48 3.45 -2.51 -13.48
CA LYS A 48 3.93 -2.08 -14.80
C LYS A 48 5.46 -2.10 -14.84
N PRO A 49 6.10 -2.77 -15.83
CA PRO A 49 7.55 -2.78 -15.93
C PRO A 49 8.16 -1.38 -16.17
N PRO A 50 9.33 -1.09 -15.58
CA PRO A 50 10.10 -1.95 -14.67
C PRO A 50 9.44 -2.04 -13.28
N ILE A 51 9.29 -3.27 -12.77
CA ILE A 51 8.67 -3.51 -11.46
C ILE A 51 9.67 -3.04 -10.37
N PRO A 52 9.27 -2.10 -9.49
CA PRO A 52 10.12 -1.65 -8.38
C PRO A 52 10.35 -2.78 -7.37
N SER A 53 11.46 -2.70 -6.66
CA SER A 53 11.80 -3.66 -5.61
C SER A 53 10.89 -3.53 -4.39
N TYR A 54 10.85 -4.55 -3.52
CA TYR A 54 10.07 -4.50 -2.29
C TYR A 54 10.45 -3.28 -1.41
N LYS A 55 11.73 -2.93 -1.38
CA LYS A 55 12.23 -1.77 -0.63
C LYS A 55 11.71 -0.43 -1.16
N GLU A 56 11.38 -0.37 -2.45
CA GLU A 56 10.81 0.82 -3.10
C GLU A 56 9.29 0.84 -3.00
N VAL A 57 8.62 -0.31 -3.11
CA VAL A 57 7.16 -0.41 -3.03
C VAL A 57 6.62 0.00 -1.66
N VAL A 58 7.31 -0.38 -0.57
CA VAL A 58 6.86 -0.06 0.80
C VAL A 58 6.69 1.46 1.05
N PRO A 59 7.69 2.32 0.81
CA PRO A 59 7.52 3.76 0.99
C PRO A 59 6.53 4.37 -0.01
N LEU A 60 6.43 3.85 -1.24
CA LEU A 60 5.42 4.29 -2.22
C LEU A 60 3.99 4.01 -1.73
N LEU A 61 3.76 2.83 -1.16
CA LEU A 61 2.46 2.45 -0.62
C LEU A 61 2.08 3.30 0.61
N GLN A 62 3.04 3.61 1.48
CA GLN A 62 2.82 4.50 2.62
C GLN A 62 2.50 5.93 2.18
N SER A 63 3.19 6.44 1.16
CA SER A 63 2.89 7.75 0.56
C SER A 63 1.49 7.78 -0.05
N HIS A 64 1.13 6.73 -0.81
CA HIS A 64 -0.21 6.60 -1.38
C HIS A 64 -1.31 6.58 -0.32
N GLU A 65 -1.14 5.81 0.77
CA GLU A 65 -2.09 5.81 1.89
C GLU A 65 -2.24 7.20 2.51
N THR A 66 -1.12 7.91 2.69
CA THR A 66 -1.13 9.26 3.26
C THR A 66 -1.92 10.24 2.38
N MET A 67 -1.66 10.22 1.07
CA MET A 67 -2.39 11.05 0.09
C MET A 67 -3.88 10.71 0.05
N LYS A 68 -4.22 9.41 0.09
CA LYS A 68 -5.61 8.96 0.12
C LYS A 68 -6.35 9.50 1.35
N LEU A 69 -5.74 9.39 2.54
CA LEU A 69 -6.33 9.92 3.77
C LEU A 69 -6.50 11.44 3.72
N VAL A 70 -5.53 12.19 3.17
CA VAL A 70 -5.65 13.65 3.01
C VAL A 70 -6.83 14.01 2.10
N ASN A 71 -6.94 13.34 0.95
CA ASN A 71 -8.03 13.59 0.01
C ASN A 71 -9.41 13.27 0.61
N GLU A 72 -9.52 12.16 1.37
CA GLU A 72 -10.76 11.80 2.08
C GLU A 72 -11.14 12.85 3.14
N HIS A 73 -10.17 13.50 3.80
CA HIS A 73 -10.45 14.60 4.73
C HIS A 73 -10.91 15.86 3.99
N GLU A 74 -10.29 16.20 2.87
CA GLU A 74 -10.69 17.36 2.06
C GLU A 74 -12.11 17.21 1.50
N GLU A 75 -12.45 16.03 0.96
CA GLU A 75 -13.80 15.75 0.46
C GLU A 75 -14.86 15.85 1.57
N ASN A 76 -14.57 15.33 2.77
CA ASN A 76 -15.49 15.43 3.91
C ASN A 76 -15.70 16.87 4.38
N VAL A 77 -14.63 17.67 4.46
CA VAL A 77 -14.72 19.10 4.84
C VAL A 77 -15.52 19.88 3.80
N GLN A 78 -15.26 19.63 2.51
CA GLN A 78 -16.00 20.27 1.43
C GLN A 78 -17.49 19.88 1.45
N HIS A 79 -17.80 18.60 1.65
CA HIS A 79 -19.18 18.11 1.74
C HIS A 79 -19.93 18.77 2.91
N GLN A 80 -19.30 18.86 4.10
CA GLN A 80 -19.88 19.55 5.26
C GLN A 80 -20.11 21.04 5.00
N SER A 81 -19.15 21.73 4.39
CA SER A 81 -19.28 23.16 4.10
C SER A 81 -20.48 23.49 3.22
N ILE A 82 -20.82 22.63 2.25
CA ILE A 82 -21.96 22.80 1.34
C ILE A 82 -23.29 22.71 2.12
N PHE A 83 -23.39 21.82 3.13
CA PHE A 83 -24.59 21.72 3.96
C PHE A 83 -24.84 22.94 4.85
N TYR A 84 -23.78 23.58 5.36
CA TYR A 84 -23.91 24.75 6.23
C TYR A 84 -24.20 26.05 5.47
N THR A 85 -24.08 26.06 4.15
CA THR A 85 -24.33 27.23 3.29
C THR A 85 -25.76 27.33 2.74
N GLN A 86 -26.71 26.52 3.24
CA GLN A 86 -28.11 26.49 2.78
C GLN A 86 -29.08 26.93 3.88
#